data_AF-A0A132H3X1-F1
#
_entry.id   AF-A0A132H3X1-F1
#
_cell.length_a   1.000
_cell.length_b   1.000
_cell.length_c   1.000
_cell.angle_alpha   90.00
_cell.angle_beta   90.00
_cell.angle_gamma   90.00
#
_symmetry.space_group_name_H-M   'P 1'
#
loop_
_entity.id
_entity.type
_entity.pdbx_description
1 polymer ?
#
loop_
_entity_poly.entity_id
_entity_poly.type
_entity_poly.pdbx_seq_one_letter_code
_entity_poly.pdbx_strand_id
1 'polypeptide(L)'
;MNYDSNPVHLLYNNEELRDRINMVMDSRDHTTGITFVNLCYQLIQVAFQENKVKKLDDNTTITSEELAPEEQVRVSRILWELIWDHKIFLLFGRSELLGLSNGEDRFVKY
;
A
#
# COMPACT_ATOMS: atom_id res chain seq x y z
N MET A 1 6.08 18.02 -21.60
CA MET A 1 5.59 17.16 -20.49
C MET A 1 6.14 15.78 -20.74
N ASN A 2 6.94 15.26 -19.82
CA ASN A 2 7.46 13.90 -19.89
C ASN A 2 6.55 12.99 -19.07
N TYR A 3 6.28 11.80 -19.57
CA TYR A 3 5.52 10.78 -18.84
C TYR A 3 6.48 9.72 -18.34
N ASP A 4 6.36 9.37 -17.06
CA ASP A 4 7.17 8.33 -16.45
C ASP A 4 6.31 7.17 -15.98
N SER A 5 6.53 6.01 -16.60
CA SER A 5 5.88 4.75 -16.25
C SER A 5 6.73 3.88 -15.31
N ASN A 6 7.87 4.39 -14.84
CA ASN A 6 8.70 3.65 -13.91
C ASN A 6 8.01 3.47 -12.55
N PRO A 7 8.34 2.41 -11.81
CA PRO A 7 7.84 2.20 -10.47
C PRO A 7 8.09 3.40 -9.54
N VAL A 8 7.10 3.69 -8.70
CA VAL A 8 7.07 4.88 -7.86
C VAL A 8 7.96 4.69 -6.63
N HIS A 9 8.89 5.63 -6.40
CA HIS A 9 9.65 5.71 -5.14
C HIS A 9 9.02 6.74 -4.21
N LEU A 10 8.77 6.33 -2.96
CA LEU A 10 8.20 7.19 -1.92
C LEU A 10 9.32 7.93 -1.17
N LEU A 11 9.08 9.21 -0.87
CA LEU A 11 9.99 10.04 -0.08
C LEU A 11 9.68 10.00 1.43
N TYR A 12 8.79 9.12 1.85
CA TYR A 12 8.49 8.91 3.26
C TYR A 12 9.66 8.23 3.96
N ASN A 13 9.98 8.70 5.16
CA ASN A 13 10.76 7.89 6.10
C ASN A 13 9.89 6.74 6.68
N ASN A 14 10.47 5.86 7.49
CA ASN A 14 9.72 4.69 7.99
C ASN A 14 8.59 5.05 8.97
N GLU A 15 8.73 6.12 9.75
CA GLU A 15 7.68 6.58 10.67
C GLU A 15 6.53 7.20 9.89
N GLU A 16 6.83 8.12 8.97
CA GLU A 16 5.83 8.70 8.07
C GLU A 16 5.09 7.63 7.27
N LEU A 17 5.81 6.64 6.72
CA LEU A 17 5.22 5.54 5.96
C LEU A 17 4.29 4.70 6.84
N ARG A 18 4.69 4.42 8.10
CA ARG A 18 3.85 3.71 9.06
C ARG A 18 2.58 4.50 9.37
N ASP A 19 2.68 5.80 9.56
CA ASP A 19 1.51 6.67 9.79
C ASP A 19 0.56 6.66 8.61
N ARG A 20 1.06 6.66 7.37
CA ARG A 20 0.23 6.57 6.16
C ARG A 20 -0.41 5.21 5.98
N ILE A 21 0.30 4.12 6.31
CA ILE A 21 -0.29 2.78 6.35
C ILE A 21 -1.45 2.76 7.35
N ASN A 22 -1.24 3.25 8.59
CA ASN A 22 -2.30 3.33 9.60
C ASN A 22 -3.47 4.19 9.13
N MET A 23 -3.22 5.35 8.52
CA MET A 23 -4.26 6.21 7.96
C MET A 23 -5.12 5.49 6.92
N VAL A 24 -4.49 4.75 5.99
CA VAL A 24 -5.21 3.96 4.99
C VAL A 24 -6.03 2.85 5.66
N MET A 25 -5.44 2.14 6.62
CA MET A 25 -6.12 1.08 7.38
C MET A 25 -7.33 1.60 8.17
N ASP A 26 -7.21 2.79 8.78
CA ASP A 26 -8.25 3.42 9.60
C ASP A 26 -9.48 3.85 8.79
N SER A 27 -9.31 4.04 7.47
CA SER A 27 -10.42 4.32 6.55
C SER A 27 -11.23 3.09 6.17
N ARG A 28 -10.84 1.88 6.61
CA ARG A 28 -11.46 0.60 6.23
C ARG A 28 -12.25 -0.01 7.37
N ASP A 29 -13.35 -0.66 6.99
CA ASP A 29 -14.12 -1.45 7.94
C ASP A 29 -13.42 -2.79 8.23
N HIS A 30 -13.50 -3.23 9.48
CA HIS A 30 -12.92 -4.47 10.00
C HIS A 30 -13.41 -5.74 9.28
N THR A 31 -14.56 -5.68 8.59
CA THR A 31 -15.15 -6.79 7.83
C THR A 31 -14.63 -6.90 6.39
N THR A 32 -14.13 -5.79 5.83
CA THR A 32 -13.73 -5.75 4.41
C THR A 32 -12.23 -5.82 4.24
N GLY A 33 -11.48 -5.15 5.12
CA GLY A 33 -10.02 -5.07 5.05
C GLY A 33 -9.49 -4.43 3.76
N ILE A 34 -8.20 -4.64 3.50
CA ILE A 34 -7.53 -4.18 2.28
C ILE A 34 -6.50 -5.21 1.83
N THR A 35 -6.40 -5.43 0.52
CA THR A 35 -5.35 -6.27 -0.05
C THR A 35 -4.04 -5.51 -0.15
N PHE A 36 -2.91 -6.22 -0.21
CA PHE A 36 -1.59 -5.58 -0.32
C PHE A 36 -1.51 -4.64 -1.54
N VAL A 37 -2.01 -5.10 -2.69
CA VAL A 37 -2.00 -4.32 -3.95
C VAL A 37 -2.80 -3.02 -3.79
N ASN A 38 -4.01 -3.11 -3.22
CA ASN A 38 -4.86 -1.93 -3.01
C ASN A 38 -4.26 -0.95 -1.99
N LEU A 39 -3.58 -1.46 -0.96
CA LEU A 39 -2.86 -0.61 0.00
C LEU A 39 -1.72 0.15 -0.69
N CYS A 40 -0.88 -0.53 -1.47
CA CYS A 40 0.20 0.10 -2.23
C CYS A 40 -0.33 1.18 -3.18
N TYR A 41 -1.40 0.90 -3.91
CA TYR A 41 -2.05 1.87 -4.78
C TYR A 41 -2.52 3.11 -4.01
N GLN A 42 -3.18 2.93 -2.87
CA GLN A 42 -3.63 4.06 -2.05
C GLN A 42 -2.47 4.87 -1.47
N LEU A 43 -1.38 4.23 -1.06
CA LEU A 43 -0.17 4.92 -0.60
C LEU A 43 0.43 5.80 -1.70
N ILE A 44 0.44 5.33 -2.95
CA ILE A 44 0.86 6.14 -4.11
C ILE A 44 -0.04 7.38 -4.26
N GLN A 45 -1.36 7.21 -4.21
CA GLN A 45 -2.31 8.33 -4.34
C GLN A 45 -2.10 9.38 -3.23
N VAL A 46 -1.92 8.94 -1.99
CA VAL A 46 -1.63 9.82 -0.86
C VAL A 46 -0.29 10.52 -1.05
N ALA A 47 0.75 9.80 -1.48
CA ALA A 47 2.07 10.39 -1.75
C ALA A 47 2.03 11.46 -2.85
N PHE A 48 1.22 11.27 -3.89
CA PHE A 48 1.02 12.29 -4.91
C PHE A 48 0.38 13.56 -4.34
N GLN A 49 -0.66 13.42 -3.52
CA GLN A 49 -1.33 14.55 -2.87
C GLN A 49 -0.39 15.31 -1.93
N GLU A 50 0.52 14.61 -1.26
CA GLU A 50 1.48 15.18 -0.32
C GLU A 50 2.81 15.62 -0.96
N ASN A 51 2.97 15.49 -2.29
CA ASN A 51 4.24 15.70 -3.00
C ASN A 51 5.41 14.89 -2.43
N LYS A 52 5.13 13.68 -1.93
CA LYS A 52 6.09 12.74 -1.32
C LYS A 52 6.50 11.61 -2.27
N VAL A 53 6.55 11.92 -3.57
CA VAL A 53 7.00 10.99 -4.62
C VAL A 53 8.29 11.53 -5.24
N LYS A 54 9.27 10.65 -5.44
CA LYS A 54 10.51 11.02 -6.14
C LYS A 54 10.21 11.24 -7.62
N LYS A 55 10.36 12.47 -8.09
CA LYS A 55 10.29 12.81 -9.52
C LYS A 55 11.70 12.76 -10.13
N LEU A 56 11.80 12.33 -11.38
CA LEU A 56 13.03 12.45 -12.17
C LEU A 56 13.34 13.93 -12.41
N ASP A 57 12.35 14.68 -12.89
CA ASP A 57 12.43 16.11 -13.20
C ASP A 57 11.11 16.83 -12.81
N ASP A 58 11.16 18.15 -12.62
CA ASP A 58 9.99 18.97 -12.23
C ASP A 58 8.85 18.97 -13.27
N ASN A 59 9.15 18.63 -14.53
CA ASN A 59 8.20 18.58 -15.66
C ASN A 59 7.71 17.16 -16.02
N THR A 60 7.90 16.20 -15.11
CA THR A 60 7.54 14.79 -15.30
C THR A 60 6.23 14.46 -14.59
N THR A 61 5.26 13.94 -15.36
CA THR A 61 4.01 13.36 -14.86
C THR A 61 4.19 11.86 -14.72
N ILE A 62 4.13 11.37 -13.49
CA ILE A 62 4.23 9.93 -13.22
C ILE A 62 2.85 9.31 -13.48
N THR A 63 2.81 8.25 -14.28
CA THR A 63 1.59 7.51 -14.63
C THR A 63 1.59 6.08 -14.10
N SER A 64 2.65 5.68 -13.41
CA SER A 64 2.76 4.35 -12.81
C SER A 64 1.80 4.17 -11.63
N GLU A 65 1.18 3.00 -11.58
CA GLU A 65 0.30 2.57 -10.49
C GLU A 65 1.01 1.61 -9.51
N GLU A 66 2.31 1.38 -9.72
CA GLU A 66 3.09 0.40 -8.97
C GLU A 66 4.21 1.05 -8.15
N LEU A 67 4.41 0.57 -6.92
CA LEU A 67 5.55 0.95 -6.09
C LEU A 67 6.82 0.25 -6.57
N ALA A 68 7.96 0.92 -6.44
CA ALA A 68 9.26 0.29 -6.63
C ALA A 68 9.43 -0.94 -5.71
N PRO A 69 10.11 -2.01 -6.15
CA PRO A 69 10.24 -3.24 -5.36
C PRO A 69 10.77 -3.01 -3.93
N GLU A 70 11.74 -2.11 -3.74
CA GLU A 70 12.22 -1.78 -2.39
C GLU A 70 11.15 -1.13 -1.50
N GLU A 71 10.26 -0.31 -2.07
CA GLU A 71 9.17 0.33 -1.33
C GLU A 71 8.10 -0.70 -0.95
N GLN A 72 7.83 -1.67 -1.82
CA GLN A 72 6.95 -2.79 -1.50
C GLN A 72 7.49 -3.61 -0.31
N VAL A 73 8.81 -3.84 -0.26
CA VAL A 73 9.46 -4.50 0.88
C VAL A 73 9.31 -3.68 2.16
N ARG A 74 9.47 -2.35 2.09
CA ARG A 74 9.30 -1.46 3.25
C ARG A 74 7.86 -1.49 3.78
N VAL A 75 6.87 -1.42 2.91
CA VAL A 75 5.44 -1.53 3.27
C VAL A 75 5.16 -2.89 3.90
N SER A 76 5.62 -3.98 3.27
CA SER A 76 5.46 -5.34 3.78
C SER A 76 6.06 -5.51 5.19
N ARG A 77 7.27 -5.00 5.41
CA ARG A 77 7.90 -5.04 6.75
C ARG A 77 7.07 -4.33 7.80
N ILE A 78 6.55 -3.14 7.51
CA ILE A 78 5.73 -2.38 8.46
C ILE A 78 4.42 -3.12 8.76
N LEU A 79 3.79 -3.73 7.76
CA LEU A 79 2.59 -4.56 7.98
C LEU A 79 2.88 -5.74 8.91
N TRP A 80 4.02 -6.42 8.73
CA TRP A 80 4.45 -7.50 9.63
C TRP A 80 4.69 -7.01 11.05
N GLU A 81 5.30 -5.83 11.23
CA GLU A 81 5.47 -5.20 12.54
C GLU A 81 4.10 -4.91 13.18
N LEU A 82 3.12 -4.38 12.41
CA LEU A 82 1.78 -4.12 12.90
C LEU A 82 1.00 -5.40 13.26
N ILE A 83 1.21 -6.50 12.52
CA ILE A 83 0.68 -7.83 12.84
C ILE A 83 1.28 -8.33 14.15
N TRP A 84 2.60 -8.21 14.30
CA TRP A 84 3.30 -8.62 15.52
C TRP A 84 2.84 -7.84 16.75
N ASP A 85 2.55 -6.54 16.57
CA ASP A 85 1.96 -5.67 17.58
C ASP A 85 0.47 -5.94 17.84
N HIS A 86 -0.15 -6.91 17.15
CA HIS A 86 -1.58 -7.23 17.23
C HIS A 86 -2.52 -6.05 16.87
N LYS A 87 -2.04 -5.09 16.07
CA LYS A 87 -2.83 -3.92 15.63
C LYS A 87 -3.64 -4.20 14.36
N ILE A 88 -3.15 -5.11 13.53
CA ILE A 88 -3.82 -5.58 12.33
C ILE A 88 -3.68 -7.10 12.23
N PHE A 89 -4.57 -7.73 11.48
CA PHE A 89 -4.60 -9.18 11.29
C PHE A 89 -4.69 -9.51 9.81
N LEU A 90 -4.15 -10.66 9.43
CA LEU A 90 -4.30 -11.21 8.08
C LEU A 90 -5.56 -12.07 8.05
N LEU A 91 -6.58 -11.59 7.34
CA LEU A 91 -7.80 -12.32 7.04
C LEU A 91 -7.58 -13.10 5.75
N PHE A 92 -7.39 -14.41 5.89
CA PHE A 92 -7.31 -15.33 4.76
C PHE A 92 -8.69 -15.50 4.13
N GLY A 93 -8.85 -15.03 2.89
CA GLY A 93 -10.10 -15.16 2.16
C GLY A 93 -10.30 -16.59 1.64
N ARG A 94 -11.54 -17.09 1.69
CA ARG A 94 -11.99 -18.20 0.83
C ARG A 94 -13.00 -17.64 -0.17
N SER A 95 -12.69 -17.70 -1.46
CA SER A 95 -13.65 -17.40 -2.51
C SER A 95 -14.58 -18.61 -2.70
N GLU A 96 -15.90 -18.40 -2.61
CA GLU A 96 -16.90 -19.44 -2.90
C GLU A 96 -17.06 -19.71 -4.40
N LEU A 97 -16.50 -18.85 -5.27
CA LEU A 97 -16.94 -18.78 -6.66
C LEU A 97 -16.33 -19.81 -7.60
N LEU A 98 -15.18 -20.44 -7.30
CA LEU A 98 -14.52 -21.30 -8.31
C LEU A 98 -13.64 -22.47 -7.82
N GLY A 99 -13.63 -22.83 -6.53
CA GLY A 99 -12.67 -23.86 -6.06
C GLY A 99 -11.19 -23.51 -6.35
N LEU A 100 -10.93 -22.26 -6.73
CA LEU A 100 -9.64 -21.64 -6.93
C LEU A 100 -9.44 -20.68 -5.77
N SER A 101 -8.25 -20.72 -5.18
CA SER A 101 -7.81 -20.00 -3.98
C SER A 101 -7.64 -18.48 -4.18
N ASN A 102 -8.58 -17.82 -4.85
CA ASN A 102 -8.52 -16.37 -5.10
C ASN A 102 -9.41 -15.59 -4.13
N GLY A 103 -9.54 -16.07 -2.87
CA GLY A 103 -9.87 -15.15 -1.80
C GLY A 103 -8.61 -14.34 -1.53
N GLU A 104 -8.52 -13.13 -2.07
CA GLU A 104 -7.33 -12.30 -1.85
C GLU A 104 -7.18 -12.03 -0.34
N ASP A 105 -6.02 -12.39 0.21
CA ASP A 105 -5.69 -12.14 1.61
C ASP A 105 -5.78 -10.64 1.92
N ARG A 106 -6.40 -10.32 3.05
CA ARG A 106 -6.68 -8.93 3.43
C ARG A 106 -6.11 -8.60 4.78
N PHE A 107 -5.54 -7.43 4.92
CA PHE A 107 -5.21 -6.84 6.21
C PHE A 107 -6.48 -6.21 6.78
N VAL A 108 -6.82 -6.53 8.02
CA VAL A 108 -7.95 -5.96 8.76
C VAL A 108 -7.47 -5.38 10.07
N LYS A 109 -8.07 -4.27 10.51
CA LYS A 109 -7.82 -3.70 11.84
C LYS A 109 -8.76 -4.35 12.86
N TYR A 110 -8.28 -4.62 14.07
CA TYR A 110 -9.07 -5.17 15.18
C TYR A 110 -8.82 -4.37 16.46
#